data_AF-A0A947RMV4-F1
#
_entry.id   AF-A0A947RMV4-F1
#
_cell.length_a   1.000
_cell.length_b   1.000
_cell.length_c   1.000
_cell.angle_alpha   90.00
_cell.angle_beta   90.00
_cell.angle_gamma   90.00
#
_symmetry.space_group_name_H-M   'P 1'
#
loop_
_entity.id
_entity.type
_entity.pdbx_description
1 polymer ?
#
loop_
_entity_poly.entity_id
_entity_poly.type
_entity_poly.pdbx_seq_one_letter_code
_entity_poly.pdbx_strand_id
1 'polypeptide(L)' 'MTRKELTDKLSIYIPQGKVVSQPVERLIKLGKRKDRSVNYLVVEAIIEYLDNEEARN' A
#
# COMPACT_ATOMS: atom_id res chain seq x y z
N MET A 1 -1.43 -30.94 5.68
CA MET A 1 -0.86 -30.21 4.52
C MET A 1 -0.50 -28.82 4.98
N THR A 2 0.79 -28.54 5.14
CA THR A 2 1.30 -27.23 5.53
C THR A 2 0.95 -26.26 4.41
N ARG A 3 -0.04 -25.39 4.62
CA ARG A 3 -0.32 -24.25 3.75
C ARG A 3 0.93 -23.39 3.87
N LYS A 4 1.87 -23.53 2.93
CA LYS A 4 2.98 -22.60 2.80
C LYS A 4 2.29 -21.25 2.62
N GLU A 5 2.28 -20.43 3.67
CA GLU A 5 1.84 -19.06 3.56
C GLU A 5 2.75 -18.43 2.52
N LEU A 6 2.25 -18.35 1.30
CA LEU A 6 2.81 -17.47 0.30
C LEU A 6 2.71 -16.09 0.94
N THR A 7 3.80 -15.64 1.56
CA THR A 7 4.05 -14.21 1.69
C THR A 7 4.26 -13.71 0.26
N ASP A 8 3.17 -13.62 -0.49
CA ASP A 8 3.12 -13.19 -1.86
C ASP A 8 3.61 -11.75 -1.88
N LYS A 9 4.82 -11.56 -2.41
CA LYS A 9 5.38 -10.23 -2.60
C LYS A 9 4.56 -9.56 -3.71
N LEU A 10 3.67 -8.66 -3.34
CA LEU A 10 2.91 -7.85 -4.28
C LEU A 10 3.82 -6.76 -4.87
N SER A 11 4.12 -6.86 -6.17
CA SER A 11 4.78 -5.80 -6.92
C SER A 11 3.73 -4.88 -7.52
N ILE A 12 3.66 -3.62 -7.08
CA ILE A 12 2.67 -2.65 -7.56
C ILE A 12 3.33 -1.72 -8.58
N TYR A 13 2.78 -1.68 -9.79
CA TYR A 13 3.18 -0.73 -10.83
C TYR A 13 2.50 0.63 -10.62
N ILE A 14 3.27 1.71 -10.68
CA ILE A 14 2.74 3.08 -10.64
C ILE A 14 2.66 3.59 -12.09
N PRO A 15 1.44 3.86 -12.61
CA PRO A 15 1.28 4.43 -13.94
C PRO A 15 2.07 5.74 -14.11
N GLN A 16 2.68 5.96 -15.28
CA GLN A 16 3.54 7.13 -15.53
C GLN A 16 2.86 8.46 -15.18
N GLY A 17 1.57 8.63 -15.49
CA GLY A 17 0.82 9.85 -15.14
C GLY A 17 0.65 10.10 -13.64
N LYS A 18 0.80 9.06 -12.81
CA LYS A 18 0.73 9.16 -11.35
C LYS A 18 2.12 9.35 -10.70
N VAL A 19 3.21 9.16 -11.44
CA VAL A 19 4.58 9.39 -10.95
C VAL A 19 4.79 10.86 -10.54
N VAL A 20 4.16 11.80 -11.23
CA VAL A 20 4.20 13.24 -10.91
C VAL A 20 3.73 13.52 -9.47
N SER A 21 2.81 12.70 -8.94
CA SER A 21 2.33 12.82 -7.56
C SER A 21 3.30 12.27 -6.50
N GLN A 22 4.44 11.71 -6.94
CA GLN A 22 5.53 11.17 -6.12
C GLN A 22 5.06 10.29 -4.95
N PRO A 23 4.18 9.30 -5.18
CA PRO A 23 3.51 8.58 -4.09
C PRO A 23 4.49 7.83 -3.20
N VAL A 24 5.53 7.22 -3.78
CA VAL A 24 6.56 6.48 -3.01
C VAL A 24 7.34 7.42 -2.08
N GLU A 25 7.76 8.58 -2.58
CA GLU A 25 8.51 9.54 -1.75
C GLU A 25 7.64 10.07 -0.60
N ARG A 26 6.37 10.37 -0.88
CA ARG A 26 5.40 10.82 0.13
C ARG A 26 5.18 9.75 1.20
N LEU A 27 5.07 8.48 0.79
CA LEU A 27 4.96 7.34 1.71
C LEU A 27 6.23 7.16 2.56
N ILE A 28 7.43 7.29 1.97
CA ILE A 28 8.69 7.23 2.73
C ILE A 28 8.73 8.34 3.79
N LYS A 29 8.39 9.58 3.41
CA LYS A 29 8.34 10.71 4.36
C LYS A 29 7.30 10.48 5.45
N LEU A 30 6.14 9.94 5.11
CA LEU A 30 5.08 9.63 6.08
C LEU A 30 5.51 8.50 7.03
N GLY A 31 6.13 7.43 6.51
CA GLY A 31 6.61 6.30 7.30
C GLY A 31 7.64 6.73 8.35
N LYS A 32 8.57 7.62 7.98
CA LYS A 32 9.51 8.22 8.93
C LYS A 32 8.81 8.99 10.05
N ARG A 33 7.77 9.77 9.74
CA ARG A 33 7.03 10.55 10.75
C ARG A 33 6.18 9.66 11.66
N LYS A 34 5.65 8.55 11.14
CA LYS A 34 4.78 7.63 11.88
C LYS A 34 5.54 6.47 12.56
N ASP A 35 6.85 6.38 12.37
CA ASP A 35 7.67 5.22 12.76
C ASP A 35 7.07 3.90 12.23
N ARG A 36 6.78 3.87 10.93
CA ARG A 36 6.20 2.72 10.21
C ARG A 36 6.89 2.48 8.88
N SER A 37 6.92 1.22 8.45
CA SER A 37 7.45 0.84 7.15
C SER A 37 6.52 1.31 6.02
N VAL A 38 7.09 1.56 4.83
CA VAL A 38 6.30 1.90 3.64
C VAL A 38 5.32 0.77 3.30
N ASN A 39 5.74 -0.49 3.45
CA ASN A 39 4.88 -1.64 3.17
C ASN A 39 3.63 -1.65 4.08
N TYR A 40 3.81 -1.34 5.37
CA TYR A 40 2.69 -1.21 6.30
C TYR A 40 1.69 -0.15 5.81
N LEU A 41 2.17 1.05 5.46
CA LEU A 41 1.30 2.13 4.98
C LEU A 41 0.59 1.81 3.67
N VAL A 42 1.25 1.07 2.77
CA VAL A 42 0.64 0.65 1.50
C VAL A 42 -0.50 -0.33 1.74
N VAL A 43 -0.29 -1.34 2.59
CA VAL A 43 -1.32 -2.33 2.92
C VAL A 43 -2.49 -1.66 3.66
N GLU A 44 -2.20 -0.78 4.62
CA GLU A 44 -3.21 0.01 5.34
C GLU A 44 -4.08 0.82 4.36
N ALA A 45 -3.45 1.52 3.41
CA ALA A 45 -4.17 2.31 2.41
C ALA A 45 -4.99 1.46 1.43
N ILE A 46 -4.54 0.25 1.10
CA ILE A 46 -5.31 -0.69 0.27
C ILE A 46 -6.56 -1.16 1.01
N ILE A 47 -6.42 -1.55 2.28
CA ILE A 47 -7.56 -1.99 3.11
C ILE A 47 -8.56 -0.84 3.27
N GLU A 48 -8.09 0.35 3.62
CA GLU A 48 -8.95 1.53 3.77
C GLU A 48 -9.71 1.86 2.48
N TYR A 49 -9.06 1.72 1.31
CA TYR A 49 -9.74 1.91 0.03
C TYR A 49 -10.84 0.88 -0.20
N LEU A 50 -10.55 -0.41 0.05
CA LEU A 50 -11.52 -1.50 -0.13
C LEU A 50 -12.72 -1.34 0.82
N ASP A 51 -12.48 -1.10 2.11
CA ASP A 51 -13.54 -0.90 3.10
C ASP A 51 -14.50 0.23 2.68
N ASN A 52 -13.95 1.31 2.14
CA ASN A 52 -14.74 2.44 1.66
C ASN A 52 -15.56 2.11 0.41
N GLU A 53 -15.02 1.35 -0.54
CA GLU A 53 -15.72 0.96 -1.77
C GLU A 53 -16.78 -0.12 -1.51
N GLU A 54 -16.52 -1.03 -0.56
CA GLU A 54 -17.49 -2.05 -0.14
C GLU A 54 -18.65 -1.43 0.64
N ALA A 55 -18.40 -0.41 1.47
CA ALA A 55 -19.47 0.29 2.20
C ALA A 55 -20.36 1.19 1.31
N ARG A 56 -19.92 1.50 0.08
CA ARG A 56 -20.66 2.32 -0.89
C ARG A 56 -21.59 1.52 -1.79
N ASN A 57 -21.48 0.19 -1.79
CA ASN A 57 -22.28 -0.74 -2.58
C ASN A 57 -23.22 -1.56 -1.71
#